data_AF-A0A961NX19-F1
#
_entry.id   AF-A0A961NX19-F1
#
_cell.length_a   1.000
_cell.length_b   1.000
_cell.length_c   1.000
_cell.angle_alpha   90.00
_cell.angle_beta   90.00
_cell.angle_gamma   90.00
#
_symmetry.space_group_name_H-M   'P 1'
#
loop_
_entity.id
_entity.type
_entity.pdbx_description
1 polymer ?
#
loop_
_entity_poly.entity_id
_entity_poly.type
_entity_poly.pdbx_seq_one_letter_code
_entity_poly.pdbx_strand_id
1 'polypeptide(L)'
;MLHFRSPAVENDLPPALDPRTGLGPVASPEFAVSGFAPSSVVETARGPILARDLRLGDKLVTRDKGLQPLRWIGESTVMYADVSGEELAEGAVRRGPVRIRAGSQGSNPDAGNLVVAPGQRLLARNSLNELLFATDEVM
;
A
#
# COMPACT_ATOMS: atom_id res chain seq x y z
N MET A 1 -13.30 -2.44 -4.92
CA MET A 1 -12.42 -1.63 -4.06
C MET A 1 -12.44 -2.17 -2.63
N LEU A 2 -11.28 -2.51 -2.08
CA LEU A 2 -11.07 -2.85 -0.67
C LEU A 2 -10.73 -1.55 0.05
N HIS A 3 -11.43 -1.25 1.14
CA HIS A 3 -11.14 -0.07 1.95
C HIS A 3 -9.99 -0.38 2.89
N PHE A 4 -8.93 0.42 2.79
CA PHE A 4 -7.79 0.32 3.69
C PHE A 4 -7.68 1.51 4.65
N ARG A 5 -7.46 1.23 5.94
CA ARG A 5 -7.18 2.22 6.97
C ARG A 5 -5.90 1.82 7.71
N SER A 6 -4.74 2.46 7.59
CA SER A 6 -3.59 2.04 8.42
C SER A 6 -3.51 2.88 9.70
N PRO A 7 -3.40 2.27 10.90
CA PRO A 7 -3.18 2.98 12.15
C PRO A 7 -1.70 3.33 12.35
N ALA A 8 -0.87 3.37 11.30
CA ALA A 8 0.56 3.63 11.44
C ALA A 8 0.83 5.01 12.10
N VAL A 9 1.08 4.95 13.41
CA VAL A 9 1.88 5.92 14.17
C VAL A 9 3.33 5.77 13.69
N GLU A 10 4.09 6.86 13.70
CA GLU A 10 5.46 7.03 13.20
C GLU A 10 6.51 5.96 13.58
N ASN A 11 6.22 4.98 14.44
CA ASN A 11 7.22 4.11 15.10
C ASN A 11 7.05 2.59 14.91
N ASP A 12 6.26 2.10 13.94
CA ASP A 12 6.07 0.64 13.73
C ASP A 12 7.17 -0.04 12.88
N LEU A 13 8.41 0.49 12.87
CA LEU A 13 9.55 -0.20 12.26
C LEU A 13 10.09 -1.27 13.23
N PRO A 14 10.19 -2.56 12.81
CA PRO A 14 10.74 -3.58 13.67
C PRO A 14 12.23 -3.34 13.95
N PRO A 15 12.73 -3.63 15.18
CA PRO A 15 14.13 -3.45 15.58
C PRO A 15 15.16 -4.31 14.85
N ALA A 16 14.76 -5.09 13.83
CA ALA A 16 15.61 -5.94 13.01
C ALA A 16 16.49 -5.17 11.99
N LEU A 17 16.42 -3.83 11.98
CA LEU A 17 17.26 -2.96 11.17
C LEU A 17 18.67 -2.82 11.80
N ASP A 18 19.42 -3.92 11.81
CA ASP A 18 20.87 -3.92 12.08
C ASP A 18 21.64 -3.74 10.76
N PRO A 19 22.38 -2.63 10.56
CA PRO A 19 23.09 -2.33 9.32
C PRO A 19 24.24 -3.30 8.97
N ARG A 20 24.47 -4.34 9.79
CA ARG A 20 25.56 -5.33 9.61
C ARG A 20 25.18 -6.58 8.81
N THR A 21 23.91 -6.74 8.40
CA THR A 21 23.51 -7.86 7.53
C THR A 21 23.38 -7.40 6.08
N GLY A 22 24.50 -7.45 5.37
CA GLY A 22 24.56 -7.17 3.94
C GLY A 22 23.83 -8.25 3.13
N LEU A 23 22.66 -7.90 2.59
CA LEU A 23 22.12 -8.54 1.40
C LEU A 23 22.05 -7.45 0.32
N GLY A 24 22.81 -7.67 -0.75
CA GLY A 24 22.85 -6.76 -1.91
C GLY A 24 21.48 -6.60 -2.57
N PRO A 25 21.33 -5.65 -3.50
CA PRO A 25 20.07 -5.37 -4.15
C PRO A 25 19.57 -6.61 -4.89
N VAL A 26 18.49 -7.21 -4.39
CA VAL A 26 17.78 -8.25 -5.14
C VAL A 26 17.01 -7.52 -6.25
N ALA A 27 17.49 -7.67 -7.48
CA ALA A 27 16.74 -7.31 -8.66
C ALA A 27 15.51 -8.23 -8.76
N SER A 28 14.40 -7.80 -8.15
CA SER A 28 13.13 -8.50 -8.25
C SER A 28 12.45 -8.10 -9.56
N PRO A 29 11.90 -9.05 -10.35
CA PRO A 29 11.21 -8.73 -11.60
C PRO A 29 10.11 -7.70 -11.36
N GLU A 30 9.83 -6.85 -12.35
CA GLU A 30 8.92 -5.67 -12.28
C GLU A 30 7.51 -5.93 -11.72
N PHE A 31 7.12 -7.20 -11.54
CA PHE A 31 5.86 -7.62 -10.91
C PHE A 31 5.90 -7.73 -9.38
N ALA A 32 7.06 -7.59 -8.72
CA ALA A 32 7.27 -8.18 -7.40
C ALA A 32 6.99 -7.30 -6.18
N VAL A 33 6.57 -6.03 -6.33
CA VAL A 33 6.27 -5.18 -5.17
C VAL A 33 4.96 -4.40 -5.38
N SER A 34 3.85 -5.14 -5.52
CA SER A 34 2.51 -4.58 -5.26
C SER A 34 2.07 -5.10 -3.90
N GLY A 35 1.70 -4.19 -3.00
CA GLY A 35 1.35 -4.54 -1.64
C GLY A 35 1.02 -3.33 -0.79
N PHE A 36 0.33 -3.61 0.31
CA PHE A 36 0.00 -2.66 1.36
C PHE A 36 0.92 -2.90 2.55
N ALA A 37 1.17 -1.87 3.34
CA ALA A 37 1.87 -2.06 4.61
C ALA A 37 1.08 -3.04 5.50
N PRO A 38 1.77 -3.85 6.34
CA PRO A 38 1.13 -4.82 7.25
C PRO A 38 0.09 -4.19 8.18
N SER A 39 0.24 -2.89 8.48
CA SER A 39 -0.68 -2.09 9.28
C SER A 39 -1.96 -1.68 8.54
N SER A 40 -2.10 -1.91 7.24
CA SER A 40 -3.28 -1.48 6.50
C SER A 40 -4.50 -2.29 6.91
N VAL A 41 -5.52 -1.69 7.52
CA VAL A 41 -6.81 -2.34 7.79
C VAL A 41 -7.44 -2.74 6.47
N VAL A 42 -8.22 -3.80 6.47
CA VAL A 42 -9.00 -4.32 5.35
C VAL A 42 -10.39 -4.60 5.87
N GLU A 43 -11.40 -4.11 5.18
CA GLU A 43 -12.79 -4.43 5.51
C GLU A 43 -13.09 -5.91 5.21
N THR A 44 -13.55 -6.65 6.21
CA THR A 44 -13.88 -8.07 6.11
C THR A 44 -15.26 -8.37 6.68
N ALA A 45 -15.79 -9.56 6.41
CA ALA A 45 -17.03 -10.04 7.04
C ALA A 45 -16.96 -10.12 8.57
N ARG A 46 -15.76 -10.14 9.15
CA ARG A 46 -15.50 -10.16 10.60
C ARG A 46 -15.32 -8.74 11.18
N GLY A 47 -15.49 -7.71 10.35
CA GLY A 47 -15.16 -6.32 10.65
C GLY A 47 -13.80 -5.90 10.06
N PRO A 48 -13.35 -4.67 10.37
CA PRO A 48 -12.06 -4.16 9.91
C PRO A 48 -10.90 -4.88 10.61
N ILE A 49 -9.98 -5.47 9.85
CA ILE A 49 -8.83 -6.25 10.35
C ILE A 49 -7.55 -5.80 9.66
N LEU A 50 -6.40 -5.79 10.34
CA LEU A 50 -5.12 -5.43 9.72
C LEU A 50 -4.72 -6.45 8.64
N ALA A 51 -4.03 -6.00 7.59
CA ALA A 51 -3.56 -6.83 6.49
C ALA A 51 -2.70 -8.00 6.99
N ARG A 52 -1.88 -7.77 8.02
CA ARG A 52 -1.06 -8.82 8.67
C ARG A 52 -1.85 -9.90 9.41
N ASP A 53 -3.10 -9.60 9.78
CA ASP A 53 -3.96 -10.50 10.56
C ASP A 53 -4.97 -11.27 9.68
N LEU A 54 -4.94 -11.02 8.36
CA LEU A 54 -5.76 -11.74 7.39
C LEU A 54 -5.36 -13.20 7.29
N ARG A 55 -6.34 -14.06 7.03
CA ARG A 55 -6.16 -15.49 6.86
C ARG A 55 -6.77 -15.95 5.55
N LEU A 56 -6.18 -16.98 4.95
CA LEU A 56 -6.76 -17.64 3.78
C LEU A 56 -8.22 -18.02 4.06
N GLY A 57 -9.09 -17.72 3.09
CA GLY A 57 -10.53 -17.93 3.20
C GLY A 57 -11.30 -16.79 3.88
N ASP A 58 -10.63 -15.78 4.47
CA ASP A 58 -11.32 -14.59 4.96
C ASP A 58 -12.15 -13.93 3.84
N LYS A 59 -13.37 -13.51 4.18
CA LYS A 59 -14.25 -12.84 3.21
C LYS A 59 -14.01 -11.35 3.28
N LEU A 60 -13.41 -10.80 2.24
CA LEU A 60 -13.12 -9.37 2.12
C LEU A 60 -14.29 -8.63 1.49
N VAL A 61 -14.57 -7.42 1.96
CA VAL A 61 -15.57 -6.54 1.37
C VAL A 61 -15.02 -5.94 0.08
N THR A 62 -15.61 -6.31 -1.05
CA THR A 62 -15.30 -5.71 -2.35
C THR A 62 -16.44 -4.82 -2.78
N ARG A 63 -16.10 -3.64 -3.31
CA ARG A 63 -17.08 -2.69 -3.87
C ARG A 63 -18.11 -3.32 -4.83
N ASP A 64 -17.68 -4.06 -5.85
CA ASP A 64 -18.58 -4.44 -6.95
C ASP A 64 -19.14 -5.86 -6.84
N LYS A 65 -18.49 -6.72 -6.04
CA LYS A 65 -18.84 -8.14 -5.92
C LYS A 65 -19.15 -8.56 -4.49
N GLY A 66 -19.35 -7.60 -3.59
CA GLY A 66 -19.63 -7.87 -2.17
C GLY A 66 -18.52 -8.67 -1.51
N LEU A 67 -18.88 -9.61 -0.64
CA LEU A 67 -17.93 -10.44 0.10
C LEU A 67 -17.23 -11.46 -0.81
N GLN A 68 -15.91 -11.41 -0.90
CA GLN A 68 -15.09 -12.30 -1.73
C GLN A 68 -14.02 -13.01 -0.90
N PRO A 69 -13.77 -14.32 -1.12
CA PRO A 69 -12.78 -15.07 -0.34
C PRO A 69 -11.35 -14.65 -0.71
N LEU A 70 -10.52 -14.46 0.30
CA LEU A 70 -9.08 -14.27 0.18
C LEU A 70 -8.42 -15.60 -0.22
N ARG A 71 -7.88 -15.65 -1.43
CA ARG A 71 -7.33 -16.88 -2.02
C ARG A 71 -5.84 -17.09 -1.79
N TRP A 72 -5.11 -16.01 -1.54
CA TRP A 72 -3.66 -16.04 -1.39
C TRP A 72 -3.18 -14.87 -0.52
N ILE A 73 -2.13 -15.11 0.23
CA ILE A 73 -1.40 -14.10 1.00
C ILE A 73 0.07 -14.26 0.63
N GLY A 74 0.69 -13.15 0.24
CA GLY A 74 2.13 -13.04 0.07
C GLY A 74 2.66 -11.90 0.92
N GLU A 75 3.84 -12.12 1.47
CA GLU A 75 4.56 -11.13 2.24
C GLU A 75 5.94 -10.93 1.60
N SER A 76 6.36 -9.68 1.54
CA SER A 76 7.69 -9.30 1.09
C SER A 76 8.17 -8.15 1.95
N THR A 77 9.42 -8.24 2.39
CA THR A 77 10.10 -7.14 3.07
C THR A 77 11.10 -6.53 2.10
N VAL A 78 10.87 -5.26 1.77
CA VAL A 78 11.75 -4.49 0.89
C VAL A 78 12.44 -3.42 1.70
N MET A 79 13.77 -3.46 1.69
CA MET A 79 14.60 -2.41 2.25
C MET A 79 14.81 -1.33 1.19
N TYR A 80 14.45 -0.10 1.54
CA TYR A 80 14.71 1.06 0.70
C TYR A 80 16.01 1.69 1.19
N ALA A 81 16.95 1.94 0.27
CA ALA A 81 18.12 2.73 0.61
C ALA A 81 17.66 4.12 1.06
N ASP A 82 18.20 4.60 2.18
CA ASP A 82 17.96 5.97 2.62
C ASP A 82 18.63 6.91 1.63
N VAL A 83 17.84 7.48 0.73
CA VAL A 83 18.31 8.55 -0.16
C VAL A 83 18.04 9.89 0.54
N SER A 84 18.62 10.04 1.74
CA SER A 84 18.68 11.28 2.49
C SER A 84 19.89 12.08 2.04
N GLY A 85 19.81 12.68 0.85
CA GLY A 85 20.90 13.49 0.36
C GLY A 85 20.87 13.67 -1.14
N GLU A 86 21.60 14.69 -1.56
CA GLU A 86 21.74 15.25 -2.91
C GLU A 86 22.40 14.27 -3.91
N GLU A 87 22.50 12.99 -3.54
CA GLU A 87 23.11 11.87 -4.27
C GLU A 87 22.09 11.06 -5.10
N LEU A 88 20.98 11.67 -5.51
CA LEU A 88 20.24 11.14 -6.65
C LEU A 88 21.06 11.51 -7.89
N ALA A 89 21.88 10.57 -8.38
CA ALA A 89 22.49 10.68 -9.70
C ALA A 89 21.43 11.12 -10.72
N GLU A 90 21.76 12.02 -11.65
CA GLU A 90 20.80 12.51 -12.64
C GLU A 90 20.10 11.34 -13.34
N GLY A 91 18.78 11.20 -13.11
CA GLY A 91 17.96 10.08 -13.61
C GLY A 91 17.60 9.00 -12.58
N ALA A 92 18.11 9.07 -11.34
CA ALA A 92 17.71 8.17 -10.26
C ALA A 92 16.26 8.49 -9.81
N VAL A 93 15.34 7.56 -10.06
CA VAL A 93 13.96 7.66 -9.58
C VAL A 93 13.94 7.34 -8.09
N ARG A 94 13.36 8.23 -7.29
CA ARG A 94 13.10 7.98 -5.86
C ARG A 94 12.08 6.85 -5.73
N ARG A 95 12.55 5.62 -5.44
CA ARG A 95 11.73 4.41 -5.34
C ARG A 95 11.44 4.05 -3.88
N GLY A 96 10.81 4.95 -3.13
CA GLY A 96 10.42 4.70 -1.73
C GLY A 96 8.94 4.36 -1.57
N PRO A 97 8.52 3.85 -0.41
CA PRO A 97 7.11 3.58 -0.12
C PRO A 97 6.31 4.88 -0.21
N VAL A 98 5.09 4.80 -0.73
CA VAL A 98 4.22 5.95 -0.90
C VAL A 98 3.24 6.00 0.26
N ARG A 99 3.25 7.12 0.98
CA ARG A 99 2.28 7.39 2.06
C ARG A 99 1.18 8.32 1.57
N ILE A 100 -0.04 7.83 1.61
CA ILE A 100 -1.27 8.56 1.31
C ILE A 100 -1.86 8.99 2.64
N ARG A 101 -1.94 10.31 2.86
CA ARG A 101 -2.47 10.86 4.12
C ARG A 101 -3.97 10.64 4.21
N ALA A 102 -4.47 10.38 5.41
CA ALA A 102 -5.90 10.44 5.66
C ALA A 102 -6.46 11.80 5.23
N GLY A 103 -7.68 11.85 4.68
CA GLY A 103 -8.27 13.09 4.16
C GLY A 103 -7.76 13.51 2.78
N SER A 104 -6.67 12.92 2.28
CA SER A 104 -6.21 13.21 0.91
C SER A 104 -7.11 12.55 -0.13
N GLN A 105 -7.17 13.12 -1.34
CA GLN A 105 -7.98 12.59 -2.45
C GLN A 105 -9.47 12.39 -2.08
N GLY A 106 -10.01 13.21 -1.16
CA GLY A 106 -11.40 13.10 -0.71
C GLY A 106 -11.69 11.88 0.18
N SER A 107 -10.67 11.19 0.67
CA SER A 107 -10.82 10.09 1.64
C SER A 107 -11.27 10.60 3.01
N ASN A 108 -11.80 9.71 3.85
CA ASN A 108 -12.21 10.07 5.21
C ASN A 108 -10.97 10.52 6.05
N PRO A 109 -10.98 11.71 6.67
CA PRO A 109 -9.89 12.17 7.55
C PRO A 109 -9.59 11.24 8.73
N ASP A 110 -10.58 10.48 9.19
CA ASP A 110 -10.46 9.51 10.29
C ASP A 110 -10.03 8.12 9.80
N ALA A 111 -9.75 7.96 8.51
CA ALA A 111 -9.35 6.68 7.92
C ALA A 111 -7.93 6.25 8.29
N GLY A 112 -7.10 7.11 8.88
CA GLY A 112 -5.68 6.82 9.07
C GLY A 112 -4.90 6.83 7.74
N ASN A 113 -3.57 6.88 7.84
CA ASN A 113 -2.71 6.96 6.67
C ASN A 113 -2.62 5.60 5.98
N LEU A 114 -2.59 5.56 4.65
CA LEU A 114 -2.31 4.33 3.89
C LEU A 114 -0.86 4.35 3.39
N VAL A 115 -0.14 3.26 3.57
CA VAL A 115 1.22 3.10 3.06
C VAL A 115 1.23 1.96 2.05
N VAL A 116 1.73 2.25 0.84
CA VAL A 116 1.76 1.31 -0.28
C VAL A 116 3.15 1.24 -0.89
N ALA A 117 3.43 0.13 -1.55
CA ALA A 117 4.62 -0.01 -2.37
C ALA A 117 4.61 0.99 -3.55
N PRO A 118 5.79 1.40 -4.07
CA PRO A 118 5.87 2.19 -5.29
C PRO A 118 5.16 1.48 -6.45
N GLY A 119 4.45 2.23 -7.29
CA GLY A 119 3.73 1.67 -8.44
C GLY A 119 2.46 0.89 -8.10
N GLN A 120 2.03 0.89 -6.82
CA GLN A 120 0.74 0.33 -6.42
C GLN A 120 -0.39 1.03 -7.20
N ARG A 121 -1.18 0.25 -7.94
CA ARG A 121 -2.37 0.76 -8.63
C ARG A 121 -3.46 1.09 -7.62
N LEU A 122 -4.05 2.26 -7.79
CA LEU A 122 -5.09 2.80 -6.92
C LEU A 122 -6.25 3.22 -7.81
N LEU A 123 -7.46 2.82 -7.41
CA LEU A 123 -8.66 3.34 -8.04
C LEU A 123 -8.89 4.78 -7.54
N ALA A 124 -8.81 5.75 -8.44
CA ALA A 124 -9.04 7.15 -8.16
C ALA A 124 -10.42 7.56 -8.67
N ARG A 125 -11.15 8.32 -7.85
CA ARG A 125 -12.43 8.94 -8.23
C ARG A 125 -12.36 10.44 -8.05
N ASN A 126 -12.68 11.17 -9.10
CA ASN A 126 -12.85 12.62 -9.04
C ASN A 126 -13.69 13.09 -10.25
N SER A 127 -14.23 14.31 -10.18
CA SER A 127 -15.03 14.88 -11.25
C SER A 127 -14.25 15.21 -12.53
N LEU A 128 -12.92 15.37 -12.43
CA LEU A 128 -12.06 15.62 -13.59
C LEU A 128 -11.90 14.37 -14.45
N ASN A 129 -12.00 13.17 -13.87
CA ASN A 129 -11.91 11.90 -14.60
C ASN A 129 -13.00 11.79 -15.67
N GLU A 130 -14.21 12.31 -15.39
CA GLU A 130 -15.32 12.30 -16.34
C GLU A 130 -14.94 13.05 -17.64
N LEU A 131 -14.25 14.19 -17.51
CA LEU A 131 -13.80 15.00 -18.63
C LEU A 131 -12.65 14.34 -19.41
N LEU A 132 -11.73 13.69 -18.70
CA LEU A 132 -10.49 13.15 -19.30
C LEU A 132 -10.66 11.74 -19.86
N PHE A 133 -11.54 10.93 -19.27
CA PHE A 133 -11.64 9.49 -19.51
C PHE A 133 -13.08 9.01 -19.78
N ALA A 134 -14.07 9.91 -19.77
CA ALA A 134 -15.49 9.57 -19.89
C ALA A 134 -15.98 8.55 -18.83
N THR A 135 -15.36 8.57 -17.66
CA THR A 135 -15.74 7.77 -16.49
C THR A 135 -15.28 8.48 -15.22
N ASP A 136 -16.02 8.35 -14.13
CA ASP A 136 -15.65 8.96 -12.84
C ASP A 136 -14.54 8.19 -12.12
N GLU A 137 -14.19 6.98 -12.55
CA GLU A 137 -13.20 6.11 -11.91
C GLU A 137 -12.09 5.62 -12.86
N VAL A 138 -10.84 5.73 -12.42
CA VAL A 138 -9.66 5.29 -13.19
C VAL A 138 -8.65 4.58 -12.29
N MET A 139 -7.84 3.67 -12.84
CA MET A 139 -6.85 2.85 -12.12
C MET A 139 -5.54 2.69 -12.89
#